data_AF-A0A924EZ61-F1
#
_entry.id   AF-A0A924EZ61-F1
#
_cell.length_a   1.000
_cell.length_b   1.000
_cell.length_c   1.000
_cell.angle_alpha   90.00
_cell.angle_beta   90.00
_cell.angle_gamma   90.00
#
_symmetry.space_group_name_H-M   'P 1'
#
loop_
_entity.id
_entity.type
_entity.pdbx_description
1 polymer ?
#
loop_
_entity_poly.entity_id
_entity_poly.type
_entity_poly.pdbx_seq_one_letter_code
_entity_poly.pdbx_strand_id
1 'polypeptide(L)'
;MTAELSNAEDGRILWQDTFEQDARDVFRMQELLVQAIAGQLQLRLGNTSLSAGTSNPEAYEQYLRGMQVSRNRGPVFADADRYFDAAIRADSSFARAWAGKAIALMASPFYLARHMREVLPTARVAAARALALDPLNPDAHLAQAAIRFELYEWAAAEKEVRRARRLVRQAEFPPRARRHQRRTLRPRSGGGR
;
A
#
# COMPACT_ATOMS: atom_id res chain seq x y z
N MET A 1 28.30 10.37 -0.35
CA MET A 1 27.48 9.13 -0.24
C MET A 1 26.94 8.78 -1.61
N THR A 2 27.00 7.51 -2.01
CA THR A 2 26.47 7.06 -3.30
C THR A 2 25.15 6.33 -3.06
N ALA A 3 24.12 6.69 -3.81
CA ALA A 3 22.83 6.00 -3.80
C ALA A 3 22.59 5.33 -5.15
N GLU A 4 22.01 4.13 -5.12
CA GLU A 4 21.74 3.34 -6.32
C GLU A 4 20.32 2.77 -6.26
N LEU A 5 19.65 2.80 -7.41
CA LEU A 5 18.41 2.07 -7.65
C LEU A 5 18.69 0.99 -8.69
N SER A 6 18.50 -0.28 -8.31
CA SER A 6 18.63 -1.42 -9.21
C SER A 6 17.30 -2.13 -9.41
N ASN A 7 17.12 -2.75 -10.58
CA ASN A 7 15.99 -3.62 -10.86
C ASN A 7 16.23 -4.97 -10.18
N ALA A 8 15.31 -5.38 -9.31
CA ALA A 8 15.43 -6.62 -8.54
C ALA A 8 15.33 -7.90 -9.41
N GLU A 9 14.75 -7.83 -10.61
CA GLU A 9 14.54 -8.99 -11.48
C GLU A 9 15.78 -9.34 -12.33
N ASP A 10 16.49 -8.32 -12.83
CA ASP A 10 17.62 -8.51 -13.75
C ASP A 10 18.94 -7.89 -13.24
N GLY A 11 18.95 -7.32 -12.04
CA GLY A 11 20.14 -6.73 -11.41
C GLY A 11 20.64 -5.45 -12.10
N ARG A 12 19.88 -4.91 -13.07
CA ARG A 12 20.33 -3.74 -13.82
C ARG A 12 20.23 -2.47 -12.97
N ILE A 13 21.32 -1.72 -12.90
CA ILE A 13 21.34 -0.38 -12.30
C ILE A 13 20.46 0.55 -13.14
N LEU A 14 19.39 1.05 -12.53
CA LEU A 14 18.42 1.94 -13.15
C LEU A 14 18.79 3.41 -12.98
N TRP A 15 19.47 3.72 -11.87
CA TRP A 15 19.96 5.05 -11.54
C TRP A 15 21.04 4.92 -10.47
N GLN A 16 22.05 5.78 -10.56
CA GLN A 16 23.10 5.91 -9.56
C GLN A 16 23.48 7.37 -9.50
N ASP A 17 23.65 7.91 -8.30
CA ASP A 17 24.10 9.29 -8.10
C ASP A 17 24.97 9.41 -6.85
N THR A 18 25.87 10.38 -6.89
CA THR A 18 26.86 10.61 -5.84
C THR A 18 26.61 11.97 -5.22
N PHE A 19 26.21 11.96 -3.95
CA PHE A 19 25.96 13.16 -3.16
C PHE A 19 27.20 13.49 -2.35
N GLU A 20 27.88 14.57 -2.70
CA GLU A 20 28.99 15.16 -1.93
C GLU A 20 28.51 16.44 -1.27
N GLN A 21 28.51 16.48 0.07
CA GLN A 21 28.15 17.64 0.89
C GLN A 21 28.97 17.65 2.17
N ASP A 22 29.27 18.84 2.67
CA ASP A 22 30.09 19.09 3.85
C ASP A 22 29.49 18.42 5.10
N ALA A 23 30.32 17.78 5.93
CA ALA A 23 29.91 16.91 7.03
C ALA A 23 29.12 17.60 8.17
N ARG A 24 28.83 18.89 8.03
CA ARG A 24 28.10 19.71 9.00
C ARG A 24 26.58 19.67 8.82
N ASP A 25 26.08 19.08 7.75
CA ASP A 25 24.65 19.13 7.39
C ASP A 25 24.06 17.72 7.07
N VAL A 26 24.32 16.75 7.97
CA VAL A 26 23.89 15.35 7.80
C VAL A 26 22.37 15.22 7.62
N PHE A 27 21.58 16.09 8.25
CA PHE A 27 20.11 16.11 8.10
C PHE A 27 19.68 16.57 6.70
N ARG A 28 20.35 17.57 6.13
CA ARG A 28 20.12 18.03 4.76
C ARG A 28 20.48 16.97 3.72
N MET A 29 21.53 16.19 3.98
CA MET A 29 21.89 15.06 3.13
C MET A 29 20.82 13.95 3.14
N GLN A 30 20.21 13.65 4.30
CA GLN A 30 19.09 12.71 4.38
C GLN A 30 17.87 13.20 3.57
N GLU A 31 17.53 14.49 3.68
CA GLU A 31 16.40 15.08 2.93
C GLU A 31 16.63 15.04 1.42
N LEU A 32 17.83 15.41 0.95
CA LEU A 32 18.18 15.36 -0.48
C LEU A 32 18.10 13.94 -1.03
N LEU A 33 18.58 12.96 -0.26
CA LEU A 33 18.60 11.56 -0.68
C LEU A 33 17.19 10.97 -0.72
N VAL A 34 16.34 11.29 0.26
CA VAL A 34 14.91 10.92 0.27
C VAL A 34 14.17 11.55 -0.91
N GLN A 35 14.40 12.84 -1.21
CA GLN A 35 13.78 13.52 -2.34
C GLN A 35 14.24 12.96 -3.69
N ALA A 36 15.53 12.65 -3.85
CA ALA A 36 16.06 12.07 -5.07
C ALA A 36 15.48 10.66 -5.33
N ILE A 37 15.44 9.80 -4.31
CA ILE A 37 14.83 8.47 -4.41
C ILE A 37 13.33 8.58 -4.70
N ALA A 38 12.61 9.43 -3.96
CA ALA A 38 11.18 9.64 -4.17
C ALA A 38 10.87 10.17 -5.58
N GLY A 39 11.68 11.11 -6.09
CA GLY A 39 11.54 11.66 -7.44
C GLY A 39 11.78 10.62 -8.53
N GLN A 40 12.83 9.79 -8.42
CA GLN A 40 13.09 8.71 -9.38
C GLN A 40 12.00 7.64 -9.36
N LEU A 41 11.48 7.31 -8.17
CA LEU A 41 10.33 6.41 -8.03
C LEU A 41 9.07 7.01 -8.66
N GLN A 42 8.76 8.28 -8.44
CA GLN A 42 7.60 8.95 -9.04
C GLN A 42 7.66 9.03 -10.57
N LEU A 43 8.83 9.40 -11.13
CA LEU A 43 9.04 9.52 -12.58
C LEU A 43 8.93 8.18 -13.32
N ARG A 44 9.38 7.09 -12.69
CA ARG A 44 9.36 5.74 -13.29
C ARG A 44 8.02 5.02 -13.10
N LEU A 45 7.33 5.28 -11.99
CA LEU A 45 6.06 4.61 -11.68
C LEU A 45 4.84 5.27 -12.34
N GLY A 46 4.96 6.52 -12.81
CA GLY A 46 3.87 7.24 -13.47
C GLY A 46 2.72 7.55 -12.51
N ASN A 47 2.35 8.84 -12.41
CA ASN A 47 1.26 9.36 -11.58
C ASN A 47 0.95 8.53 -10.32
N THR A 48 1.95 8.40 -9.43
CA THR A 48 1.93 7.59 -8.20
C THR A 48 0.78 7.95 -7.26
N SER A 49 0.12 9.10 -7.44
CA SER A 49 -1.09 9.45 -6.69
C SER A 49 -2.20 8.40 -6.85
N LEU A 50 -2.38 7.85 -8.06
CA LEU A 50 -3.36 6.79 -8.31
C LEU A 50 -2.94 5.45 -7.69
N SER A 51 -1.63 5.16 -7.63
CA SER A 51 -1.10 3.96 -6.95
C SER A 51 -1.08 4.09 -5.43
N ALA A 52 -0.88 5.30 -4.90
CA ALA A 52 -0.84 5.58 -3.47
C ALA A 52 -2.24 5.56 -2.86
N GLY A 53 -3.26 5.86 -3.68
CA GLY A 53 -4.67 5.92 -3.28
C GLY A 53 -5.12 7.29 -2.78
N THR A 54 -4.24 8.30 -2.85
CA THR A 54 -4.52 9.70 -2.49
C THR A 54 -3.56 10.62 -3.25
N SER A 55 -4.00 11.85 -3.54
CA SER A 55 -3.13 12.95 -4.02
C SER A 55 -2.69 13.89 -2.90
N ASN A 56 -3.18 13.70 -1.67
CA ASN A 56 -2.82 14.53 -0.52
C ASN A 56 -1.57 13.92 0.16
N PRO A 57 -0.40 14.60 0.12
CA PRO A 57 0.82 14.10 0.73
C PRO A 57 0.72 13.91 2.24
N GLU A 58 0.01 14.81 2.93
CA GLU A 58 -0.22 14.71 4.37
C GLU A 58 -1.05 13.46 4.70
N ALA A 59 -2.12 13.21 3.94
CA ALA A 59 -2.93 12.01 4.13
C ALA A 59 -2.10 10.72 3.95
N TYR A 60 -1.23 10.69 2.94
CA TYR A 60 -0.35 9.56 2.69
C TYR A 60 0.69 9.39 3.80
N GLU A 61 1.30 10.46 4.27
CA GLU A 61 2.27 10.42 5.37
C GLU A 61 1.64 9.87 6.66
N GLN A 62 0.47 10.40 7.05
CA GLN A 62 -0.24 9.93 8.24
C GLN A 62 -0.64 8.45 8.12
N TYR A 63 -1.08 8.03 6.92
CA TYR A 63 -1.35 6.62 6.64
C TYR A 63 -0.12 5.74 6.83
N LEU A 64 1.05 6.14 6.31
CA LEU A 64 2.30 5.39 6.48
C LEU A 64 2.70 5.29 7.95
N ARG A 65 2.57 6.37 8.74
CA ARG A 65 2.81 6.36 10.19
C ARG A 65 1.86 5.37 10.89
N GLY A 66 0.57 5.38 10.56
CA GLY A 66 -0.42 4.44 11.06
C GLY A 66 -0.07 2.98 10.74
N MET A 67 0.37 2.70 9.52
CA MET A 67 0.84 1.38 9.10
C MET A 67 2.09 0.93 9.87
N GLN A 68 3.04 1.85 10.10
CA GLN A 68 4.27 1.55 10.83
C GLN A 68 3.98 1.15 12.28
N VAL A 69 3.21 1.95 13.01
CA VAL A 69 2.88 1.63 14.41
C VAL A 69 1.99 0.40 14.54
N SER A 70 1.14 0.15 13.54
CA SER A 70 0.34 -1.09 13.46
C SER A 70 1.21 -2.34 13.31
N ARG A 71 2.39 -2.25 12.69
CA ARG A 71 3.32 -3.38 12.52
C ARG A 71 4.16 -3.68 13.76
N ASN A 72 4.48 -2.65 14.55
CA ASN A 72 5.35 -2.82 15.72
C ASN A 72 4.68 -3.54 16.89
N ARG A 73 3.33 -3.69 16.90
CA ARG A 73 2.54 -4.49 17.88
C ARG A 73 2.91 -4.26 19.36
N GLY A 74 3.39 -3.07 19.72
CA GLY A 74 3.82 -2.68 21.07
C GLY A 74 3.01 -1.50 21.62
N PRO A 75 3.49 -0.78 22.66
CA PRO A 75 2.78 0.35 23.27
C PRO A 75 2.37 1.45 22.26
N VAL A 76 3.16 1.63 21.20
CA VAL A 76 2.90 2.55 20.09
C VAL A 76 1.67 2.18 19.26
N PHE A 77 1.14 0.96 19.39
CA PHE A 77 -0.08 0.53 18.71
C PHE A 77 -1.29 1.40 19.08
N ALA A 78 -1.30 1.99 20.27
CA ALA A 78 -2.33 2.92 20.71
C ALA A 78 -2.48 4.13 19.77
N ASP A 79 -1.41 4.53 19.08
CA ASP A 79 -1.43 5.66 18.15
C ASP A 79 -1.97 5.32 16.75
N ALA A 80 -2.15 4.04 16.41
CA ALA A 80 -2.54 3.62 15.06
C ALA A 80 -3.85 4.30 14.61
N ASP A 81 -4.88 4.27 15.48
CA ASP A 81 -6.18 4.86 15.21
C ASP A 81 -6.08 6.38 14.97
N ARG A 82 -5.25 7.07 15.76
CA ARG A 82 -5.01 8.52 15.65
C ARG A 82 -4.37 8.89 14.32
N TYR A 83 -3.40 8.10 13.86
CA TYR A 83 -2.75 8.33 12.56
C TYR A 83 -3.69 8.08 11.38
N PHE A 84 -4.49 7.02 11.42
CA PHE A 84 -5.49 6.80 10.37
C PHE A 84 -6.58 7.87 10.38
N ASP A 85 -7.00 8.38 11.55
CA ASP A 85 -7.92 9.51 11.64
C ASP A 85 -7.33 10.80 11.08
N ALA A 86 -6.04 11.06 11.30
CA ALA A 86 -5.37 12.19 10.69
C ALA A 86 -5.33 12.06 9.16
N ALA A 87 -5.04 10.86 8.64
CA ALA A 87 -5.09 10.59 7.20
C ALA A 87 -6.48 10.81 6.61
N ILE A 88 -7.53 10.34 7.29
CA ILE A 88 -8.93 10.49 6.86
C ILE A 88 -9.39 11.95 6.92
N ARG A 89 -8.96 12.73 7.92
CA ARG A 89 -9.26 14.16 7.99
C ARG A 89 -8.61 14.93 6.84
N ALA A 90 -7.38 14.58 6.48
CA ALA A 90 -6.66 15.18 5.38
C ALA A 90 -7.24 14.77 4.01
N ASP A 91 -7.68 13.52 3.86
CA ASP A 91 -8.38 13.04 2.68
C ASP A 91 -9.43 11.96 3.04
N SER A 92 -10.70 12.40 3.10
CA SER A 92 -11.81 11.51 3.43
C SER A 92 -12.15 10.49 2.34
N SER A 93 -11.59 10.64 1.14
CA SER A 93 -11.73 9.71 0.02
C SER A 93 -10.64 8.64 -0.01
N PHE A 94 -9.67 8.70 0.91
CA PHE A 94 -8.54 7.78 0.94
C PHE A 94 -8.92 6.40 1.50
N ALA A 95 -9.38 5.51 0.62
CA ALA A 95 -9.91 4.18 0.98
C ALA A 95 -8.96 3.34 1.86
N ARG A 96 -7.65 3.40 1.61
CA ARG A 96 -6.64 2.65 2.37
C ARG A 96 -6.53 3.11 3.82
N ALA A 97 -6.72 4.40 4.09
CA ALA A 97 -6.73 4.90 5.47
C ALA A 97 -7.95 4.39 6.26
N TRP A 98 -9.12 4.35 5.62
CA TRP A 98 -10.32 3.74 6.21
C TRP A 98 -10.15 2.24 6.47
N ALA A 99 -9.54 1.50 5.54
CA ALA A 99 -9.24 0.08 5.72
C ALA A 99 -8.25 -0.15 6.87
N GLY A 100 -7.16 0.64 6.91
CA GLY A 100 -6.16 0.61 7.98
C GLY A 100 -6.77 0.89 9.36
N LYS A 101 -7.65 1.90 9.47
CA LYS A 101 -8.39 2.20 10.70
C LYS A 101 -9.22 1.01 11.16
N ALA A 102 -9.97 0.38 10.26
CA ALA A 102 -10.81 -0.77 10.60
C ALA A 102 -9.97 -1.96 11.12
N ILE A 103 -8.85 -2.26 10.46
CA ILE A 103 -7.92 -3.32 10.90
C ILE A 103 -7.33 -2.97 12.27
N ALA A 104 -6.89 -1.73 12.46
CA ALA A 104 -6.30 -1.29 13.74
C ALA A 104 -7.31 -1.39 14.89
N LEU A 105 -8.56 -0.98 14.65
CA LEU A 105 -9.63 -1.10 15.64
C LEU A 105 -9.90 -2.56 16.01
N MET A 106 -10.03 -3.46 15.03
CA MET A 106 -10.25 -4.90 15.28
C MET A 106 -9.06 -5.57 15.97
N ALA A 107 -7.84 -5.07 15.75
CA ALA A 107 -6.64 -5.57 16.42
C ALA A 107 -6.48 -4.99 17.85
N SER A 108 -7.07 -3.83 18.14
CA SER A 108 -6.81 -3.11 19.39
C SER A 108 -7.15 -3.85 20.69
N PRO A 109 -8.21 -4.69 20.79
CA PRO A 109 -8.48 -5.47 22.01
C PRO A 109 -7.37 -6.48 22.36
N PHE A 110 -6.53 -6.85 21.39
CA PHE A 110 -5.43 -7.80 21.61
C PHE A 110 -4.15 -7.13 22.13
N TYR A 111 -4.06 -5.80 22.02
CA TYR A 111 -2.85 -5.03 22.36
C TYR A 111 -3.10 -3.93 23.39
N LEU A 112 -4.35 -3.52 23.57
CA LEU A 112 -4.77 -2.43 24.46
C LEU A 112 -5.86 -2.96 25.40
N ALA A 113 -6.03 -2.29 26.54
CA ALA A 113 -7.11 -2.55 27.48
C ALA A 113 -8.46 -2.02 26.94
N ARG A 114 -8.93 -2.57 25.81
CA ARG A 114 -10.20 -2.24 25.15
C ARG A 114 -11.01 -3.50 24.93
N HIS A 115 -12.34 -3.39 24.99
CA HIS A 115 -13.21 -4.53 24.68
C HIS A 115 -13.67 -4.51 23.22
N MET A 116 -13.82 -5.69 22.62
CA MET A 116 -14.27 -5.80 21.22
C MET A 116 -15.61 -5.09 20.98
N ARG A 117 -16.54 -5.19 21.93
CA ARG A 117 -17.86 -4.50 21.90
C ARG A 117 -17.77 -2.98 21.73
N GLU A 118 -16.68 -2.36 22.19
CA GLU A 118 -16.47 -0.90 22.12
C GLU A 118 -15.94 -0.46 20.75
N VAL A 119 -15.19 -1.34 20.07
CA VAL A 119 -14.50 -1.00 18.81
C VAL A 119 -15.23 -1.49 17.58
N LEU A 120 -16.01 -2.57 17.70
CA LEU A 120 -16.69 -3.22 16.59
C LEU A 120 -17.63 -2.29 15.81
N PRO A 121 -18.45 -1.42 16.42
CA PRO A 121 -19.29 -0.49 15.67
C PRO A 121 -18.49 0.46 14.78
N THR A 122 -17.42 1.04 15.33
CA THR A 122 -16.55 1.98 14.60
C THR A 122 -15.75 1.27 13.50
N ALA A 123 -15.26 0.05 13.78
CA ALA A 123 -14.58 -0.77 12.79
C ALA A 123 -15.49 -1.11 11.59
N ARG A 124 -16.77 -1.43 11.86
CA ARG A 124 -17.78 -1.67 10.81
C ARG A 124 -17.98 -0.47 9.91
N VAL A 125 -18.12 0.73 10.48
CA VAL A 125 -18.27 1.97 9.72
C VAL A 125 -17.04 2.23 8.85
N ALA A 126 -15.84 2.09 9.42
CA ALA A 126 -14.60 2.31 8.69
C ALA A 126 -14.41 1.31 7.53
N ALA A 127 -14.65 0.01 7.77
CA ALA A 127 -14.55 -1.02 6.73
C ALA A 127 -15.60 -0.83 5.62
N ALA A 128 -16.84 -0.45 5.97
CA ALA A 128 -17.88 -0.15 5.00
C ALA A 128 -17.51 1.07 4.15
N ARG A 129 -16.95 2.11 4.76
CA ARG A 129 -16.49 3.31 4.03
C ARG A 129 -15.33 3.00 3.08
N ALA A 130 -14.37 2.18 3.52
CA ALA A 130 -13.28 1.73 2.66
C ALA A 130 -13.78 1.00 1.42
N LEU A 131 -14.71 0.05 1.57
CA LEU A 131 -15.30 -0.68 0.43
C LEU A 131 -16.18 0.18 -0.47
N ALA A 132 -16.85 1.20 0.08
CA ALA A 132 -17.62 2.15 -0.72
C ALA A 132 -16.72 3.03 -1.60
N LEU A 133 -15.51 3.34 -1.13
CA LEU A 133 -14.51 4.13 -1.88
C LEU A 133 -13.72 3.27 -2.86
N ASP A 134 -13.34 2.05 -2.44
CA ASP A 134 -12.59 1.09 -3.24
C ASP A 134 -13.09 -0.34 -2.97
N PRO A 135 -14.03 -0.86 -3.79
CA PRO A 135 -14.53 -2.22 -3.68
C PRO A 135 -13.50 -3.31 -3.98
N LEU A 136 -12.31 -2.94 -4.48
CA LEU A 136 -11.22 -3.87 -4.79
C LEU A 136 -10.10 -3.81 -3.75
N ASN A 137 -10.31 -3.08 -2.65
CA ASN A 137 -9.33 -2.95 -1.59
C ASN A 137 -9.17 -4.25 -0.79
N PRO A 138 -7.99 -4.92 -0.83
CA PRO A 138 -7.80 -6.19 -0.14
C PRO A 138 -7.89 -6.05 1.39
N ASP A 139 -7.35 -4.96 1.93
CA ASP A 139 -7.33 -4.69 3.37
C ASP A 139 -8.74 -4.42 3.92
N ALA A 140 -9.60 -3.77 3.14
CA ALA A 140 -11.00 -3.56 3.51
C ALA A 140 -11.77 -4.90 3.58
N HIS A 141 -11.51 -5.82 2.64
CA HIS A 141 -12.05 -7.17 2.71
C HIS A 141 -11.50 -7.97 3.90
N LEU A 142 -10.22 -7.81 4.26
CA LEU A 142 -9.68 -8.41 5.49
C LEU A 142 -10.35 -7.86 6.75
N ALA A 143 -10.60 -6.56 6.81
CA ALA A 143 -11.31 -5.95 7.93
C ALA A 143 -12.74 -6.51 8.05
N GLN A 144 -13.48 -6.61 6.94
CA GLN A 144 -14.80 -7.24 6.92
C GLN A 144 -14.75 -8.70 7.36
N ALA A 145 -13.73 -9.46 6.94
CA ALA A 145 -13.57 -10.83 7.41
C ALA A 145 -13.43 -10.91 8.94
N ALA A 146 -12.59 -10.07 9.54
CA ALA A 146 -12.39 -10.03 10.99
C ALA A 146 -13.69 -9.64 11.73
N ILE A 147 -14.41 -8.65 11.23
CA ILE A 147 -15.71 -8.21 11.78
C ILE A 147 -16.74 -9.35 11.73
N ARG A 148 -16.86 -10.03 10.59
CA ARG A 148 -17.81 -11.13 10.41
C ARG A 148 -17.45 -12.35 11.25
N PHE A 149 -16.16 -12.61 11.41
CA PHE A 149 -15.64 -13.65 12.30
C PHE A 149 -16.08 -13.38 13.74
N GLU A 150 -15.92 -12.15 14.22
CA GLU A 150 -16.36 -11.74 15.57
C GLU A 150 -17.88 -11.87 15.76
N LEU A 151 -18.66 -11.64 14.70
CA LEU A 151 -20.11 -11.77 14.70
C LEU A 151 -20.60 -13.22 14.50
N TYR A 152 -19.70 -14.22 14.55
CA TYR A 152 -20.01 -15.63 14.31
C TYR A 152 -20.57 -15.92 12.90
N GLU A 153 -20.37 -15.02 11.94
CA GLU A 153 -20.76 -15.14 10.55
C GLU A 153 -19.66 -15.83 9.72
N TRP A 154 -19.20 -17.00 10.17
CA TRP A 154 -17.98 -17.67 9.70
C TRP A 154 -17.93 -17.88 8.18
N ALA A 155 -19.04 -18.33 7.59
CA ALA A 155 -19.13 -18.57 6.15
C ALA A 155 -18.98 -17.27 5.33
N ALA A 156 -19.47 -16.15 5.86
CA ALA A 156 -19.32 -14.85 5.23
C ALA A 156 -17.89 -14.32 5.42
N ALA A 157 -17.30 -14.49 6.62
CA ALA A 157 -15.90 -14.16 6.87
C ALA A 157 -14.95 -14.89 5.89
N GLU A 158 -15.16 -16.19 5.67
CA GLU A 158 -14.34 -16.97 4.75
C GLU A 158 -14.43 -16.47 3.30
N LYS A 159 -15.61 -16.03 2.86
CA LYS A 159 -15.80 -15.43 1.52
C LYS A 159 -14.95 -14.16 1.37
N GLU A 160 -14.93 -13.32 2.39
CA GLU A 160 -14.14 -12.08 2.41
C GLU A 160 -12.64 -12.36 2.37
N VAL A 161 -12.14 -13.31 3.17
CA VAL A 161 -10.73 -13.73 3.13
C VAL A 161 -10.33 -14.24 1.74
N ARG A 162 -11.17 -15.08 1.13
CA ARG A 162 -10.92 -15.57 -0.23
C ARG A 162 -10.90 -14.44 -1.26
N ARG A 163 -11.75 -13.41 -1.08
CA ARG A 163 -11.77 -12.22 -1.94
C ARG A 163 -10.48 -11.42 -1.78
N ALA A 164 -10.09 -11.09 -0.55
CA ALA A 164 -8.84 -10.39 -0.27
C ALA A 164 -7.62 -11.10 -0.89
N ARG A 165 -7.49 -12.41 -0.69
CA ARG A 165 -6.39 -13.22 -1.26
C ARG A 165 -6.35 -13.17 -2.79
N ARG A 166 -7.51 -13.18 -3.46
CA ARG A 166 -7.56 -13.05 -4.92
C ARG A 166 -7.10 -11.67 -5.37
N LEU A 167 -7.50 -10.62 -4.67
CA LEU A 167 -7.14 -9.24 -4.99
C LEU A 167 -5.65 -8.98 -4.79
N VAL A 168 -5.05 -9.46 -3.68
CA VAL A 168 -3.59 -9.40 -3.47
C VAL A 168 -2.84 -10.09 -4.61
N ARG A 169 -3.24 -11.32 -4.96
CA ARG A 169 -2.60 -12.08 -6.05
C ARG A 169 -2.67 -11.36 -7.40
N GLN A 170 -3.80 -10.71 -7.69
CA GLN A 170 -3.98 -9.95 -8.94
C GLN A 170 -3.11 -8.69 -8.98
N ALA A 171 -2.90 -8.05 -7.82
CA ALA A 171 -2.03 -6.88 -7.72
C ALA A 171 -0.54 -7.27 -7.84
N GLU A 172 -0.12 -8.37 -7.21
CA GLU A 172 1.28 -8.86 -7.28
C GLU A 172 1.62 -9.47 -8.64
N PHE A 173 0.66 -10.17 -9.27
CA PHE A 173 0.85 -10.87 -10.54
C PHE A 173 -0.27 -10.49 -11.51
N PRO A 174 -0.23 -9.30 -12.13
CA PRO A 174 -1.22 -8.91 -13.10
C PRO A 174 -1.23 -9.94 -14.25
N PRO A 175 -2.41 -10.39 -14.71
CA PRO A 175 -2.48 -11.37 -15.78
C PRO A 175 -1.74 -10.85 -17.01
N ARG A 176 -0.81 -11.65 -17.54
CA ARG A 176 -0.05 -11.29 -18.74
C ARG A 176 -1.05 -10.87 -19.83
N ALA A 177 -1.01 -9.59 -20.22
CA ALA A 177 -1.68 -9.14 -21.42
C ALA A 177 -1.18 -10.05 -22.55
N ARG A 178 -2.08 -10.83 -23.15
CA ARG A 178 -1.74 -11.67 -24.30
C ARG A 178 -1.28 -10.74 -25.43
N ARG A 179 0.02 -10.45 -25.49
CA ARG A 179 0.62 -9.81 -26.66
C ARG A 179 0.39 -10.78 -27.80
N HIS A 180 -0.51 -10.42 -28.70
CA HIS A 180 -0.66 -11.06 -30.00
C HIS A 180 0.66 -10.89 -30.78
N GLN A 181 1.64 -11.76 -30.53
CA GLN A 181 2.72 -12.00 -31.46
C GLN A 181 2.14 -12.83 -32.62
N ARG A 182 1.59 -12.13 -33.60
CA ARG A 182 1.55 -12.61 -34.99
C ARG A 182 2.27 -11.58 -35.86
N ARG A 183 3.61 -11.58 -35.79
CA ARG A 183 4.44 -11.17 -36.93
C ARG A 183 5.09 -12.43 -37.46
N THR A 184 4.44 -13.03 -38.45
CA THR A 184 5.05 -14.02 -39.33
C THR A 184 6.18 -13.34 -40.11
N LEU A 185 7.42 -13.49 -39.65
CA LEU A 185 8.60 -13.20 -40.47
C LEU A 185 8.93 -14.47 -41.25
N ARG A 186 8.52 -14.49 -42.51
CA ARG A 186 8.96 -15.47 -43.52
C ARG A 186 10.41 -15.13 -43.91
N PRO A 187 11.35 -16.08 -43.96
CA PRO A 187 12.66 -15.82 -44.55
C PRO A 187 12.50 -15.80 -46.07
N ARG A 188 12.85 -14.68 -46.74
CA ARG A 188 13.18 -14.71 -48.17
C ARG A 188 14.69 -14.85 -48.31
N SER A 189 15.06 -16.06 -48.67
CA SER A 189 16.35 -16.48 -49.21
C SER A 189 16.92 -15.49 -50.23
N GLY A 190 18.19 -15.16 -50.08
CA GLY A 190 19.01 -14.60 -51.16
C GLY A 190 19.30 -15.66 -52.22
N GLY A 191 19.48 -15.22 -53.47
CA GLY A 191 19.93 -16.06 -54.59
C GLY A 191 19.89 -15.34 -55.94
N GLY A 192 21.07 -14.94 -56.45
CA GLY A 192 21.48 -14.69 -57.85
C GLY A 192 20.67 -13.69 -58.69
N ARG A 193 21.27 -12.75 -59.42
CA ARG A 193 22.53 -12.72 -60.18
C ARG A 193 23.10 -11.31 -60.22
#